data_AF-A0A951XUE3-F1
#
_entry.id   AF-A0A951XUE3-F1
#
_cell.length_a   1.000
_cell.length_b   1.000
_cell.length_c   1.000
_cell.angle_alpha   90.00
_cell.angle_beta   90.00
_cell.angle_gamma   90.00
#
_symmetry.space_group_name_H-M   'P 1'
#
loop_
_entity.id
_entity.type
_entity.pdbx_description
1 polymer ?
#
loop_
_entity_poly.entity_id
_entity_poly.type
_entity_poly.pdbx_seq_one_letter_code
_entity_poly.pdbx_strand_id
1 'polypeptide(L)'
;MSERRSGAAGIAQGELFGEGVGARQEGSPPPPMGGEYLENSTPPNFSKTAPAEKKRRDPRFDELERIGLPAAWLRVAERIGFDAWLEVWRMLSEDERIRHDGGARMPKLRCYSAYVRYQRNRYIVSLAQHGIPIRMIQEFVWNGFRERLDFTHVGKIAKRATVRK
;
A
#
# COMPACT_ATOMS: atom_id res chain seq x y z
N MET A 1 35.32 -49.19 45.40
CA MET A 1 35.78 -48.35 44.29
C MET A 1 35.06 -47.01 44.45
N SER A 2 35.61 -46.02 45.18
CA SER A 2 36.68 -45.05 44.80
C SER A 2 36.37 -44.42 43.44
N GLU A 3 36.25 -43.10 43.22
CA GLU A 3 36.69 -41.86 43.92
C GLU A 3 35.74 -40.70 43.53
N ARG A 4 35.24 -39.90 44.48
CA ARG A 4 35.77 -38.62 45.02
C ARG A 4 35.86 -37.45 44.00
N ARG A 5 34.87 -36.56 44.11
CA ARG A 5 34.95 -35.12 43.78
C ARG A 5 35.51 -34.37 45.00
N SER A 6 36.45 -33.45 44.77
CA SER A 6 36.88 -32.39 45.69
C SER A 6 37.07 -31.12 44.84
N GLY A 7 36.61 -29.91 45.14
CA GLY A 7 35.87 -29.36 46.28
C GLY A 7 36.55 -28.08 46.80
N ALA A 8 35.88 -26.92 46.61
CA ALA A 8 35.97 -25.64 47.36
C ALA A 8 37.33 -24.88 47.40
N ALA A 9 37.48 -23.56 47.60
CA ALA A 9 36.64 -22.36 47.72
C ALA A 9 37.60 -21.15 47.91
N GLY A 10 37.13 -19.88 47.77
CA GLY A 10 37.66 -18.78 48.61
C GLY A 10 38.01 -17.43 47.94
N ILE A 11 37.00 -16.54 47.86
CA ILE A 11 36.92 -15.08 48.10
C ILE A 11 38.22 -14.24 48.24
N ALA A 12 38.30 -13.11 47.51
CA ALA A 12 38.71 -11.77 48.01
C ALA A 12 38.45 -10.64 46.99
N GLN A 13 37.73 -9.60 47.42
CA GLN A 13 37.68 -8.25 46.81
C GLN A 13 38.73 -7.35 47.49
N GLY A 14 39.25 -6.35 46.78
CA GLY A 14 39.60 -5.06 47.37
C GLY A 14 41.03 -4.54 47.18
N GLU A 15 41.14 -3.55 46.28
CA GLU A 15 41.98 -2.33 46.33
C GLU A 15 43.51 -2.41 46.33
N LEU A 16 44.13 -1.68 45.38
CA LEU A 16 45.11 -0.62 45.67
C LEU A 16 45.48 0.14 44.38
N PHE A 17 45.30 1.46 44.42
CA PHE A 17 45.64 2.43 43.38
C PHE A 17 47.16 2.49 43.13
N GLY A 18 47.56 2.80 41.90
CA GLY A 18 48.94 3.14 41.55
C GLY A 18 49.08 3.61 40.09
N GLU A 19 49.18 4.93 39.91
CA GLU A 19 49.53 5.63 38.67
C GLU A 19 50.82 5.10 38.01
N GLY A 20 50.84 5.04 36.67
CA GLY A 20 52.03 4.67 35.91
C GLY A 20 51.85 4.93 34.41
N VAL A 21 52.09 6.17 34.02
CA VAL A 21 52.13 6.67 32.64
C VAL A 21 53.39 6.13 31.93
N GLY A 22 53.25 5.55 30.74
CA GLY A 22 54.34 5.52 29.75
C GLY A 22 54.84 4.15 29.29
N ALA A 23 54.45 3.78 28.08
CA ALA A 23 55.35 3.13 27.11
C ALA A 23 54.84 3.47 25.70
N ARG A 24 55.34 4.58 25.14
CA ARG A 24 55.14 4.91 23.73
C ARG A 24 56.07 4.01 22.92
N GLN A 25 55.51 3.16 22.07
CA GLN A 25 56.28 2.53 21.00
C GLN A 25 56.52 3.60 19.93
N GLU A 26 57.79 3.93 19.67
CA GLU A 26 58.21 4.76 18.54
C GLU A 26 58.04 3.95 17.25
N GLY A 27 56.91 4.19 16.57
CA GLY A 27 56.71 3.85 15.17
C GLY A 27 56.43 5.15 14.41
N SER A 28 57.13 5.36 13.30
CA SER A 28 57.16 6.57 12.46
C SER A 28 55.84 7.37 12.35
N PRO A 29 55.90 8.70 12.26
CA PRO A 29 54.71 9.52 12.07
C PRO A 29 54.06 9.21 10.71
N PRO A 30 52.75 8.91 10.66
CA PRO A 30 52.01 8.94 9.40
C PRO A 30 51.94 10.39 8.88
N PRO A 31 51.87 10.60 7.55
CA PRO A 31 51.79 11.94 6.96
C PRO A 31 50.55 12.69 7.47
N PRO A 32 50.59 14.04 7.55
CA PRO A 32 49.49 14.84 8.07
C PRO A 32 48.35 14.87 7.04
N MET A 33 47.51 13.84 7.06
CA MET A 33 46.20 13.88 6.42
C MET A 33 45.23 14.44 7.45
N GLY A 34 44.80 15.67 7.20
CA GLY A 34 43.84 16.38 8.04
C GLY A 34 42.61 15.51 8.30
N GLY A 35 42.09 15.60 9.53
CA GLY A 35 40.77 15.10 9.86
C GLY A 35 39.73 15.91 9.10
N GLU A 36 39.43 15.49 7.88
CA GLU A 36 38.23 15.91 7.17
C GLU A 36 37.07 15.31 7.95
N TYR A 37 36.44 16.14 8.78
CA TYR A 37 35.14 15.83 9.33
C TYR A 37 34.24 15.43 8.17
N LEU A 38 33.63 14.26 8.31
CA LEU A 38 32.68 13.70 7.37
C LEU A 38 31.52 14.71 7.13
N GLU A 39 31.67 15.62 6.18
CA GLU A 39 30.60 16.50 5.71
C GLU A 39 29.65 15.72 4.79
N ASN A 40 29.03 14.67 5.33
CA ASN A 40 27.88 14.02 4.69
C ASN A 40 26.65 14.17 5.59
N SER A 41 26.37 15.40 6.03
CA SER A 41 25.00 15.80 6.35
C SER A 41 24.42 16.53 5.14
N THR A 42 24.15 15.78 4.07
CA THR A 42 23.32 16.30 2.99
C THR A 42 21.88 16.28 3.50
N PRO A 43 21.23 17.43 3.77
CA PRO A 43 19.80 17.45 4.04
C PRO A 43 19.07 16.87 2.82
N PRO A 44 17.95 16.14 2.99
CA PRO A 44 17.22 15.56 1.87
C PRO A 44 16.73 16.67 0.94
N ASN A 45 17.47 16.89 -0.15
CA ASN A 45 17.05 17.74 -1.24
C ASN A 45 15.86 17.06 -1.92
N PHE A 46 14.65 17.52 -1.60
CA PHE A 46 13.43 17.22 -2.36
C PHE A 46 13.43 17.91 -3.73
N SER A 47 14.56 17.91 -4.43
CA SER A 47 14.68 18.40 -5.80
C SER A 47 14.49 17.23 -6.75
N LYS A 48 13.34 17.23 -7.42
CA LYS A 48 13.02 16.43 -8.61
C LYS A 48 14.13 16.56 -9.64
N THR A 49 15.06 15.60 -9.72
CA THR A 49 15.80 15.15 -10.92
C THR A 49 16.95 14.22 -10.53
N ALA A 50 16.64 13.11 -9.85
CA ALA A 50 17.45 11.90 -10.03
C ALA A 50 16.97 11.23 -11.34
N PRO A 51 17.85 10.65 -12.18
CA PRO A 51 17.38 9.75 -13.23
C PRO A 51 16.57 8.67 -12.53
N ALA A 52 15.27 8.61 -12.81
CA ALA A 52 14.36 7.70 -12.15
C ALA A 52 14.99 6.31 -12.20
N GLU A 53 15.43 5.78 -11.06
CA GLU A 53 15.66 4.36 -10.90
C GLU A 53 14.37 3.73 -11.42
N LYS A 54 14.44 3.09 -12.60
CA LYS A 54 13.29 2.41 -13.18
C LYS A 54 12.87 1.44 -12.10
N LYS A 55 11.78 1.78 -11.40
CA LYS A 55 11.22 1.00 -10.30
C LYS A 55 11.12 -0.42 -10.85
N ARG A 56 12.03 -1.30 -10.44
CA ARG A 56 12.12 -2.63 -11.04
C ARG A 56 10.78 -3.28 -10.77
N ARG A 57 10.09 -3.66 -11.84
CA ARG A 57 8.83 -4.38 -11.75
C ARG A 57 9.09 -5.62 -10.89
N ASP A 58 8.20 -5.90 -9.96
CA ASP A 58 8.32 -7.09 -9.12
C ASP A 58 8.31 -8.33 -10.03
N PRO A 59 9.36 -9.19 -9.98
CA PRO A 59 9.48 -10.35 -10.88
C PRO A 59 8.31 -11.34 -10.73
N ARG A 60 7.58 -11.31 -9.61
CA ARG A 60 6.38 -12.14 -9.41
C ARG A 60 5.27 -11.81 -10.41
N PHE A 61 5.21 -10.59 -10.95
CA PHE A 61 4.24 -10.26 -12.01
C PHE A 61 4.60 -10.92 -13.35
N ASP A 62 5.88 -11.21 -13.59
CA ASP A 62 6.32 -11.90 -14.81
C ASP A 62 5.86 -13.37 -14.81
N GLU A 63 5.64 -13.97 -13.64
CA GLU A 63 5.04 -15.31 -13.51
C GLU A 63 3.55 -15.28 -13.90
N LEU A 64 2.81 -14.27 -13.44
CA LEU A 64 1.40 -14.09 -13.78
C LEU A 64 1.20 -13.87 -15.28
N GLU A 65 2.11 -13.11 -15.90
CA GLU A 65 2.11 -12.90 -17.34
C GLU A 65 2.39 -14.21 -18.11
N ARG A 66 3.37 -15.01 -17.65
CA ARG A 66 3.69 -16.32 -18.25
C ARG A 66 2.54 -17.33 -18.18
N ILE A 67 1.74 -17.29 -17.11
CA ILE A 67 0.53 -18.13 -16.96
C ILE A 67 -0.62 -17.64 -17.86
N GLY A 68 -0.48 -16.46 -18.48
CA GLY A 68 -1.44 -15.92 -19.43
C GLY A 68 -2.45 -14.96 -18.81
N LEU A 69 -2.15 -14.35 -17.66
CA LEU A 69 -3.03 -13.35 -17.06
C LEU A 69 -3.14 -12.12 -17.99
N PRO A 70 -4.35 -11.68 -18.39
CA PRO A 70 -4.50 -10.54 -19.29
C PRO A 70 -3.88 -9.25 -18.73
N ALA A 71 -3.28 -8.43 -19.61
CA ALA A 71 -2.61 -7.18 -19.24
C ALA A 71 -3.48 -6.20 -18.43
N ALA A 72 -4.80 -6.20 -18.63
CA ALA A 72 -5.71 -5.38 -17.83
C ALA A 72 -5.69 -5.76 -16.34
N TRP A 73 -5.62 -7.06 -16.03
CA TRP A 73 -5.54 -7.58 -14.67
C TRP A 73 -4.16 -7.40 -14.07
N LEU A 74 -3.09 -7.56 -14.86
CA LEU A 74 -1.73 -7.25 -14.42
C LEU A 74 -1.62 -5.79 -13.94
N ARG A 75 -2.20 -4.82 -14.66
CA ARG A 75 -2.24 -3.42 -14.22
C ARG A 75 -2.98 -3.22 -12.91
N VAL A 76 -4.06 -3.96 -12.68
CA VAL A 76 -4.79 -3.92 -11.40
C VAL A 76 -3.92 -4.49 -10.29
N ALA A 77 -3.29 -5.64 -10.53
CA ALA A 77 -2.42 -6.32 -9.59
C ALA A 77 -1.20 -5.46 -9.20
N GLU A 78 -0.54 -4.82 -10.16
CA GLU A 78 0.55 -3.87 -9.92
C GLU A 78 0.11 -2.66 -9.10
N ARG A 79 -1.15 -2.22 -9.26
CA ARG A 79 -1.69 -1.05 -8.56
C ARG A 79 -2.04 -1.32 -7.10
N ILE A 80 -2.51 -2.53 -6.79
CA ILE A 80 -2.95 -2.93 -5.43
C ILE A 80 -1.87 -3.71 -4.67
N GLY A 81 -0.89 -4.26 -5.37
CA GLY A 81 0.14 -5.15 -4.83
C GLY A 81 -0.15 -6.62 -5.10
N PHE A 82 0.93 -7.41 -5.20
CA PHE A 82 0.86 -8.83 -5.56
C PHE A 82 0.01 -9.66 -4.58
N ASP A 83 0.22 -9.49 -3.28
CA ASP A 83 -0.44 -10.30 -2.25
C ASP A 83 -1.95 -10.00 -2.18
N ALA A 84 -2.33 -8.71 -2.20
CA ALA A 84 -3.74 -8.29 -2.27
C ALA A 84 -4.43 -8.79 -3.54
N TRP A 85 -3.72 -8.83 -4.67
CA TRP A 85 -4.24 -9.41 -5.91
C TRP A 85 -4.48 -10.91 -5.78
N LEU A 86 -3.57 -11.67 -5.18
CA LEU A 86 -3.76 -13.11 -4.97
C LEU A 86 -4.97 -13.40 -4.07
N GLU A 87 -5.18 -12.62 -3.01
CA GLU A 87 -6.38 -12.75 -2.17
C GLU A 87 -7.66 -12.52 -2.97
N VAL A 88 -7.72 -11.43 -3.75
CA VAL A 88 -8.87 -11.12 -4.63
C VAL A 88 -9.09 -12.23 -5.64
N TRP A 89 -8.03 -12.70 -6.28
CA TRP A 89 -8.14 -13.74 -7.29
C TRP A 89 -8.62 -15.06 -6.68
N ARG A 90 -8.09 -15.45 -5.52
CA ARG A 90 -8.54 -16.63 -4.79
C ARG A 90 -10.03 -16.57 -4.44
N MET A 91 -10.49 -15.45 -3.87
CA MET A 91 -11.92 -15.26 -3.55
C MET A 91 -12.80 -15.37 -4.80
N LEU A 92 -12.35 -14.82 -5.94
CA LEU A 92 -13.11 -14.90 -7.19
C LEU A 92 -13.10 -16.31 -7.80
N SER A 93 -12.05 -17.10 -7.56
CA SER A 93 -11.94 -18.48 -8.04
C SER A 93 -12.72 -19.49 -7.20
N GLU A 94 -12.94 -19.21 -5.91
CA GLU A 94 -13.71 -20.06 -4.99
C GLU A 94 -15.23 -19.97 -5.22
N ASP A 95 -15.74 -18.85 -5.75
CA ASP A 95 -17.16 -18.68 -5.99
C ASP A 95 -17.59 -19.32 -7.33
N GLU A 96 -18.19 -20.51 -7.25
CA GLU A 96 -18.67 -21.26 -8.41
C GLU A 96 -19.76 -20.53 -9.21
N ARG A 97 -20.50 -19.60 -8.59
CA ARG A 97 -21.62 -18.88 -9.24
C ARG A 97 -21.15 -17.87 -10.29
N ILE A 98 -19.93 -17.39 -10.13
CA ILE A 98 -19.33 -16.37 -11.00
C ILE A 98 -18.36 -16.98 -12.02
N ARG A 99 -18.07 -18.29 -11.90
CA ARG A 99 -17.29 -19.04 -12.89
C ARG A 99 -18.11 -19.17 -14.16
N HIS A 100 -17.64 -18.54 -15.23
CA HIS A 100 -18.13 -18.81 -16.58
C HIS A 100 -17.24 -19.86 -17.24
N ASP A 101 -17.81 -20.66 -18.14
CA ASP A 101 -17.07 -21.62 -18.98
C ASP A 101 -16.26 -22.65 -18.17
N GLY A 102 -16.86 -23.26 -17.13
CA GLY A 102 -16.23 -24.34 -16.35
C GLY A 102 -15.02 -23.89 -15.51
N GLY A 103 -14.92 -22.60 -15.20
CA GLY A 103 -13.87 -22.06 -14.35
C GLY A 103 -12.58 -21.66 -15.07
N ALA A 104 -12.54 -21.75 -16.40
CA ALA A 104 -11.40 -21.35 -17.21
C ALA A 104 -11.26 -19.82 -17.37
N ARG A 105 -12.33 -19.05 -17.10
CA ARG A 105 -12.36 -17.60 -17.29
C ARG A 105 -12.84 -16.87 -16.06
N MET A 106 -12.25 -15.70 -15.81
CA MET A 106 -12.71 -14.80 -14.77
C MET A 106 -14.13 -14.30 -15.04
N PRO A 107 -14.88 -13.94 -13.99
CA PRO A 107 -16.22 -13.38 -14.12
C PRO A 107 -16.22 -12.11 -14.96
N LYS A 108 -17.29 -11.91 -15.74
CA LYS A 108 -17.49 -10.64 -16.46
C LYS A 108 -17.96 -9.57 -15.48
N LEU A 109 -17.05 -8.70 -15.07
CA LEU A 109 -17.40 -7.50 -14.29
C LEU A 109 -18.20 -6.53 -15.18
N ARG A 110 -19.23 -5.89 -14.59
CA ARG A 110 -19.91 -4.77 -15.26
C ARG A 110 -18.94 -3.60 -15.42
N CYS A 111 -19.12 -2.83 -16.49
CA CYS A 111 -18.35 -1.61 -16.70
C CYS A 111 -18.46 -0.66 -15.49
N TYR A 112 -17.37 0.04 -15.16
CA TYR A 112 -17.32 0.99 -14.04
C TYR A 112 -18.42 2.07 -14.13
N SER A 113 -18.83 2.46 -15.34
CA SER A 113 -19.95 3.39 -15.57
C SER A 113 -21.28 2.92 -14.96
N ALA A 114 -21.51 1.61 -14.84
CA ALA A 114 -22.68 1.06 -14.16
C ALA A 114 -22.64 1.35 -12.65
N TYR A 115 -21.46 1.24 -12.03
CA TYR A 115 -21.26 1.58 -10.62
C TYR A 115 -21.44 3.09 -10.39
N VAL A 116 -20.84 3.94 -11.23
CA VAL A 116 -21.02 5.40 -11.15
C VAL A 116 -22.49 5.79 -11.26
N ARG A 117 -23.21 5.22 -12.24
CA ARG A 117 -24.66 5.40 -12.38
C ARG A 117 -25.44 4.97 -11.14
N TYR A 118 -25.06 3.84 -10.55
CA TYR A 118 -25.67 3.34 -9.32
C TYR A 118 -25.48 4.32 -8.16
N GLN A 119 -24.25 4.76 -7.92
CA GLN A 119 -23.94 5.73 -6.85
C GLN A 119 -24.68 7.05 -7.03
N ARG A 120 -24.68 7.58 -8.26
CA ARG A 120 -25.39 8.81 -8.63
C ARG A 120 -26.89 8.70 -8.38
N ASN A 121 -27.51 7.60 -8.80
CA ASN A 121 -28.94 7.39 -8.56
C ASN A 121 -29.24 7.27 -7.07
N ARG A 122 -28.40 6.57 -6.31
CA ARG A 122 -28.54 6.46 -4.84
C ARG A 122 -28.43 7.83 -4.17
N TYR A 123 -27.52 8.67 -4.65
CA TYR A 123 -27.34 10.03 -4.16
C TYR A 123 -28.59 10.89 -4.42
N ILE A 124 -29.14 10.85 -5.64
CA ILE A 124 -30.41 11.53 -5.98
C ILE A 124 -31.55 11.07 -5.06
N VAL A 125 -31.67 9.75 -4.85
CA VAL A 125 -32.68 9.18 -3.97
C VAL A 125 -32.53 9.68 -2.54
N SER A 126 -31.29 9.68 -2.02
CA SER A 126 -31.01 10.17 -0.68
C SER A 126 -31.40 11.64 -0.53
N LEU A 127 -31.01 12.51 -1.47
CA LEU A 127 -31.37 13.93 -1.43
C LEU A 127 -32.89 14.14 -1.51
N ALA A 128 -33.59 13.39 -2.37
CA ALA A 128 -35.04 13.48 -2.47
C ALA A 128 -35.75 13.05 -1.18
N GLN A 129 -35.23 12.03 -0.48
CA GLN A 129 -35.76 11.60 0.82
C GLN A 129 -35.58 12.65 1.92
N HIS A 130 -34.56 13.50 1.81
CA HIS A 130 -34.35 14.64 2.70
C HIS A 130 -35.15 15.89 2.30
N GLY A 131 -36.07 15.77 1.33
CA GLY A 131 -36.94 16.87 0.90
C GLY A 131 -36.24 17.94 0.06
N ILE A 132 -35.02 17.67 -0.43
CA ILE A 132 -34.29 18.61 -1.28
C ILE A 132 -35.04 18.79 -2.62
N PRO A 133 -35.28 20.03 -3.08
CA PRO A 133 -35.98 20.26 -4.33
C PRO A 133 -35.14 19.81 -5.54
N ILE A 134 -35.81 19.30 -6.58
CA ILE A 134 -35.18 18.65 -7.75
C ILE A 134 -34.13 19.55 -8.43
N ARG A 135 -34.32 20.89 -8.44
CA ARG A 135 -33.35 21.84 -9.02
C ARG A 135 -32.02 21.81 -8.27
N MET A 136 -32.08 21.85 -6.95
CA MET A 136 -30.88 21.75 -6.10
C MET A 136 -30.23 20.37 -6.21
N ILE A 137 -31.03 19.29 -6.34
CA ILE A 137 -30.49 17.95 -6.56
C ILE A 137 -29.66 17.89 -7.86
N GLN A 138 -30.13 18.51 -8.94
CA GLN A 138 -29.41 18.55 -10.20
C GLN A 138 -28.05 19.24 -10.06
N GLU A 139 -28.00 20.36 -9.34
CA GLU A 139 -26.75 21.08 -9.04
C GLU A 139 -25.79 20.24 -8.20
N PHE A 140 -26.30 19.55 -7.17
CA PHE A 140 -25.49 18.64 -6.36
C PHE A 140 -24.93 17.47 -7.16
N VAL A 141 -25.72 16.90 -8.07
CA VAL A 141 -25.25 15.82 -8.96
C VAL A 141 -24.17 16.33 -9.91
N TRP A 142 -24.36 17.52 -10.48
CA TRP A 142 -23.35 18.14 -11.33
C TRP A 142 -22.03 18.37 -10.58
N ASN A 143 -22.09 18.87 -9.35
CA ASN A 143 -20.89 19.13 -8.56
C ASN A 143 -20.17 17.84 -8.10
N GLY A 144 -20.92 16.82 -7.67
CA GLY A 144 -20.34 15.57 -7.16
C GLY A 144 -19.89 14.60 -8.24
N PHE A 145 -20.63 14.50 -9.35
CA PHE A 145 -20.39 13.49 -10.39
C PHE A 145 -19.89 14.10 -11.71
N ARG A 146 -19.91 15.44 -11.86
CA ARG A 146 -19.57 16.14 -13.11
C ARG A 146 -20.37 15.68 -14.34
N GLU A 147 -21.55 15.10 -14.10
CA GLU A 147 -22.47 14.62 -15.13
C GLU A 147 -23.67 15.57 -15.25
N ARG A 148 -23.99 16.01 -16.47
CA ARG A 148 -25.22 16.78 -16.73
C ARG A 148 -26.39 15.82 -16.87
N LEU A 149 -27.29 15.83 -15.89
CA LEU A 149 -28.57 15.15 -15.99
C LEU A 149 -29.68 16.13 -16.33
N ASP A 150 -30.59 15.69 -17.19
CA ASP A 150 -31.82 16.43 -17.44
C ASP A 150 -32.73 16.46 -16.20
N PHE A 151 -33.45 17.56 -16.02
CA PHE A 151 -34.35 17.78 -14.90
C PHE A 151 -35.44 16.70 -14.80
N THR A 152 -35.98 16.28 -15.95
CA THR A 152 -37.00 15.23 -16.03
C THR A 152 -36.43 13.89 -15.58
N HIS A 153 -35.17 13.61 -15.91
CA HIS A 153 -34.51 12.36 -15.52
C HIS A 153 -34.28 12.30 -14.01
N VAL A 154 -33.80 13.39 -13.40
CA VAL A 154 -33.66 13.51 -11.94
C VAL A 154 -35.03 13.36 -11.26
N GLY A 155 -36.06 14.03 -11.77
CA GLY A 155 -37.42 13.93 -11.26
C GLY A 155 -37.99 12.52 -11.32
N LYS A 156 -37.74 11.76 -12.40
CA LYS A 156 -38.15 10.34 -12.51
C LYS A 156 -37.46 9.47 -11.46
N ILE A 157 -36.17 9.66 -11.21
CA ILE A 157 -35.42 8.90 -10.19
C ILE A 157 -35.93 9.26 -8.79
N ALA A 158 -36.10 10.55 -8.49
CA ALA A 158 -36.58 11.04 -7.20
C ALA A 158 -38.00 10.52 -6.88
N LYS A 159 -38.94 10.59 -7.84
CA LYS A 159 -40.31 10.09 -7.67
C LYS A 159 -40.38 8.59 -7.35
N ARG A 160 -39.51 7.78 -7.98
CA ARG A 160 -39.43 6.34 -7.68
C ARG A 160 -39.03 6.04 -6.24
N ALA A 161 -38.35 6.96 -5.56
CA ALA A 161 -38.00 6.81 -4.15
C ALA A 161 -39.13 7.19 -3.19
N THR A 162 -39.95 8.18 -3.56
CA THR A 162 -41.06 8.65 -2.73
C THR A 162 -42.25 7.69 -2.76
N VAL A 163 -42.52 7.05 -3.91
CA VAL A 163 -43.64 6.10 -4.08
C VAL A 163 -43.40 4.75 -3.40
N ARG A 164 -42.15 4.44 -3.03
CA ARG A 164 -41.75 3.14 -2.47
C ARG A 164 -41.69 3.13 -0.93
N LYS A 165 -42.20 4.18 -0.27
CA LYS A 165 -42.48 4.22 1.17
C LYS A 165 -43.89 3.71 1.42
#